data_AF-A0A9D2T9M1-F1
#
_entry.id   AF-A0A9D2T9M1-F1
#
_cell.length_a   1.000
_cell.length_b   1.000
_cell.length_c   1.000
_cell.angle_alpha   90.00
_cell.angle_beta   90.00
_cell.angle_gamma   90.00
#
_symmetry.space_group_name_H-M   'P 1'
#
loop_
_entity.id
_entity.type
_entity.pdbx_description
1 polymer ?
#
loop_
_entity_poly.entity_id
_entity_poly.type
_entity_poly.pdbx_seq_one_letter_code
_entity_poly.pdbx_strand_id
1 'polypeptide(L)'
;MMKKLRVGFILLFFLLLLCPAAAFNRKKHVVSKIDNRTLMESPFEGQEEEDYDLFASLEAYAEDRIGFRDQMISLYTSLNDQVFHEMVHPTYIYGKDDYVFFRPSDNMEFQDYHVKFADMILTLQTYFEDRGIPFLFVFDPAKATVLQEELQEGINYNNDWVPQFFQELDKRGVHYVDNTQLLCDKEASGEAVFNKQYDAGHWNDLGAFYGVNQVLEKLSEMQEGIHINSLDEFQIGEEVKTSLLVSDFKIHEEVPVFQRKEEVLDLTEEYDKEVIREDAYPYFHYTQNPLRQKEGSPSVLVFQGSYINEYGAKFFENSFGEYIGIHDYQNVFHADYYANIFQPDCVIFETAEYTMLDDYFSYESMFHMYFNPEISSFDDLPEETHSLSELTLEVKPGNRVSAVTAYGLPPEAEHAYLEMNGRMYDLIWVEDTVFTTDAKKENIRLDDVKLTAICNGKRLLYTS
;
A
#
# COMPACT_ATOMS: atom_id res chain seq x y z
N MET A 1 19.93 63.95 -17.25
CA MET A 1 18.78 63.02 -17.11
C MET A 1 19.22 61.57 -17.16
N MET A 2 19.96 61.14 -18.20
CA MET A 2 20.46 59.75 -18.35
C MET A 2 21.34 59.23 -17.19
N LYS A 3 22.18 60.08 -16.56
CA LYS A 3 23.04 59.66 -15.43
C LYS A 3 22.23 59.30 -14.18
N LYS A 4 21.13 60.01 -13.91
CA LYS A 4 20.22 59.71 -12.80
C LYS A 4 19.42 58.43 -13.09
N LEU A 5 19.01 58.21 -14.34
CA LEU A 5 18.38 56.96 -14.79
C LEU A 5 19.30 55.75 -14.61
N ARG A 6 20.58 55.87 -15.02
CA ARG A 6 21.57 54.79 -14.86
C ARG A 6 21.82 54.45 -13.40
N VAL A 7 21.96 55.45 -12.53
CA VAL A 7 22.11 55.23 -11.09
C VAL A 7 20.85 54.59 -10.50
N GLY A 8 19.67 55.05 -10.89
CA GLY A 8 18.40 54.43 -10.47
C GLY A 8 18.28 52.98 -10.89
N PHE A 9 18.66 52.66 -12.13
CA PHE A 9 18.67 51.28 -12.65
C PHE A 9 19.66 50.37 -11.89
N ILE A 10 20.86 50.87 -11.61
CA ILE A 10 21.86 50.12 -10.82
C ILE A 10 21.33 49.84 -9.41
N LEU A 11 20.74 50.84 -8.74
CA LEU A 11 20.16 50.66 -7.41
C LEU A 11 19.01 49.65 -7.43
N LEU A 12 18.14 49.71 -8.45
CA LEU A 12 17.05 48.74 -8.62
C LEU A 12 17.59 47.31 -8.82
N PHE A 13 18.63 47.15 -9.65
CA PHE A 13 19.27 45.86 -9.87
C PHE A 13 19.85 45.27 -8.58
N PHE A 14 20.57 46.06 -7.79
CA PHE A 14 21.07 45.59 -6.49
C PHE A 14 19.94 45.28 -5.50
N LEU A 15 18.87 46.06 -5.48
CA LEU A 15 17.69 45.78 -4.65
C LEU A 15 17.02 44.46 -5.06
N LEU A 16 16.93 44.18 -6.36
CA LEU A 16 16.41 42.91 -6.87
C LEU A 16 17.27 41.72 -6.44
N LEU A 17 18.59 41.84 -6.48
CA LEU A 17 19.50 40.78 -6.01
C LEU A 17 19.44 40.57 -4.48
N LEU A 18 19.24 41.65 -3.71
CA LEU A 18 19.16 41.57 -2.26
C LEU A 18 17.80 41.09 -1.75
N CYS A 19 16.75 41.18 -2.56
CA CYS A 19 15.39 40.85 -2.16
C CYS A 19 15.23 39.35 -1.78
N PRO A 20 15.69 38.37 -2.60
CA PRO A 20 15.71 36.95 -2.22
C PRO A 20 16.52 36.67 -0.95
N ALA A 21 17.67 37.35 -0.78
CA ALA A 21 18.51 37.20 0.41
C ALA A 21 17.83 37.78 1.66
N ALA A 22 17.06 38.86 1.54
CA ALA A 22 16.28 39.44 2.63
C ALA A 22 15.08 38.57 3.02
N ALA A 23 14.50 37.84 2.05
CA ALA A 23 13.37 36.94 2.25
C ALA A 23 13.79 35.47 2.55
N PHE A 24 15.06 35.25 2.89
CA PHE A 24 15.62 33.93 3.16
C PHE A 24 14.87 33.16 4.26
N ASN A 25 14.54 31.90 4.00
CA ASN A 25 13.76 31.06 4.90
C ASN A 25 14.65 30.39 5.97
N ARG A 26 14.50 30.81 7.22
CA ARG A 26 15.25 30.26 8.36
C ARG A 26 14.45 29.29 9.24
N LYS A 27 13.25 28.90 8.82
CA LYS A 27 12.42 27.96 9.57
C LYS A 27 13.05 26.57 9.53
N LYS A 28 12.97 25.82 10.62
CA LYS A 28 13.40 24.42 10.67
C LYS A 28 12.29 23.50 10.16
N HIS A 29 12.68 22.33 9.68
CA HIS A 29 11.83 21.23 9.21
C HIS A 29 10.85 21.67 8.11
N VAL A 30 11.35 22.40 7.12
CA VAL A 30 10.52 22.87 5.99
C VAL A 30 10.49 21.79 4.92
N VAL A 31 9.29 21.37 4.55
CA VAL A 31 9.06 20.52 3.38
C VAL A 31 8.64 21.39 2.21
N SER A 32 9.30 21.24 1.08
CA SER A 32 8.98 21.95 -0.16
C SER A 32 7.89 21.20 -0.91
N LYS A 33 6.83 21.93 -1.28
CA LYS A 33 5.69 21.38 -2.04
C LYS A 33 5.97 21.20 -3.53
N ILE A 34 7.01 21.87 -4.04
CA ILE A 34 7.34 21.86 -5.47
C ILE A 34 8.08 20.59 -5.88
N ASP A 35 8.96 20.09 -5.01
CA ASP A 35 9.84 18.94 -5.27
C ASP A 35 9.69 17.86 -4.18
N ASN A 36 8.61 17.92 -3.39
CA ASN A 36 8.23 16.96 -2.35
C ASN A 36 9.38 16.45 -1.46
N ARG A 37 10.22 17.35 -0.97
CA ARG A 37 11.36 16.99 -0.12
C ARG A 37 11.56 17.93 1.06
N THR A 38 12.20 17.43 2.10
CA THR A 38 12.67 18.26 3.21
C THR A 38 13.85 19.10 2.75
N LEU A 39 13.78 20.40 3.02
CA LEU A 39 14.85 21.34 2.71
C LEU A 39 15.99 21.21 3.73
N MET A 40 17.22 21.40 3.24
CA MET A 40 18.44 21.31 4.03
C MET A 40 18.34 22.11 5.34
N GLU A 41 18.68 21.51 6.47
CA GLU A 41 18.73 22.19 7.77
C GLU A 41 20.02 23.01 7.94
N SER A 42 20.08 23.83 8.99
CA SER A 42 21.23 24.71 9.17
C SER A 42 22.53 23.89 9.29
N PRO A 43 23.55 24.15 8.44
CA PRO A 43 24.81 23.41 8.47
C PRO A 43 25.64 23.66 9.75
N PHE A 44 25.18 24.57 10.62
CA PHE A 44 25.82 24.90 11.90
C PHE A 44 25.23 24.13 13.09
N GLU A 45 24.21 23.31 12.88
CA GLU A 45 23.55 22.54 13.92
C GLU A 45 23.75 21.03 13.66
N GLY A 46 24.40 20.31 14.60
CA GLY A 46 24.51 18.84 14.56
C GLY A 46 25.72 18.25 13.83
N GLN A 47 26.93 18.79 14.02
CA GLN A 47 28.15 18.28 13.37
C GLN A 47 28.88 17.20 14.21
N GLU A 48 28.90 15.95 13.76
CA GLU A 48 29.75 14.86 14.32
C GLU A 48 30.38 13.94 13.24
N GLU A 49 30.66 14.42 12.02
CA GLU A 49 31.34 13.59 11.00
C GLU A 49 32.75 14.11 10.64
N GLU A 50 33.70 13.17 10.47
CA GLU A 50 35.12 13.44 10.22
C GLU A 50 35.43 14.01 8.81
N ASP A 51 34.49 13.97 7.87
CA ASP A 51 34.65 14.41 6.45
C ASP A 51 33.64 15.49 6.01
N TYR A 52 33.16 16.31 6.96
CA TYR A 52 32.12 17.31 6.71
C TYR A 52 32.58 18.50 5.83
N ASP A 53 32.08 18.59 4.59
CA ASP A 53 32.27 19.76 3.72
C ASP A 53 31.26 20.87 4.05
N LEU A 54 31.71 21.81 4.88
CA LEU A 54 30.93 22.98 5.28
C LEU A 54 30.58 23.89 4.09
N PHE A 55 31.44 23.99 3.07
CA PHE A 55 31.18 24.90 1.95
C PHE A 55 30.06 24.35 1.05
N ALA A 56 30.14 23.08 0.68
CA ALA A 56 29.08 22.40 -0.08
C ALA A 56 27.74 22.42 0.68
N SER A 57 27.78 22.19 1.99
CA SER A 57 26.58 22.23 2.85
C SER A 57 25.97 23.63 2.95
N LEU A 58 26.80 24.69 2.98
CA LEU A 58 26.34 26.08 2.96
C LEU A 58 25.72 26.46 1.62
N GLU A 59 26.29 25.99 0.51
CA GLU A 59 25.75 26.20 -0.83
C GLU A 59 24.38 25.53 -0.97
N ALA A 60 24.28 24.24 -0.66
CA ALA A 60 23.00 23.51 -0.67
C ALA A 60 21.96 24.14 0.26
N TYR A 61 22.36 24.57 1.46
CA TYR A 61 21.47 25.29 2.38
C TYR A 61 20.99 26.62 1.79
N ALA A 62 21.88 27.38 1.15
CA ALA A 62 21.52 28.65 0.52
C ALA A 62 20.57 28.45 -0.67
N GLU A 63 20.82 27.45 -1.50
CA GLU A 63 19.97 27.08 -2.65
C GLU A 63 18.56 26.67 -2.21
N ASP A 64 18.45 25.88 -1.14
CA ASP A 64 17.16 25.41 -0.61
C ASP A 64 16.35 26.52 0.05
N ARG A 65 17.04 27.47 0.70
CA ARG A 65 16.41 28.42 1.61
C ARG A 65 16.33 29.84 1.07
N ILE A 66 16.83 30.10 -0.14
CA ILE A 66 16.75 31.43 -0.75
C ILE A 66 15.29 31.91 -0.87
N GLY A 67 15.06 33.18 -0.56
CA GLY A 67 13.73 33.75 -0.61
C GLY A 67 13.15 33.71 -2.02
N PHE A 68 11.85 33.48 -2.11
CA PHE A 68 11.10 33.33 -3.37
C PHE A 68 11.49 32.15 -4.26
N ARG A 69 12.26 31.17 -3.75
CA ARG A 69 12.66 29.95 -4.50
C ARG A 69 11.46 29.34 -5.22
N ASP A 70 10.38 29.12 -4.49
CA ASP A 70 9.22 28.43 -5.03
C ASP A 70 8.57 29.19 -6.18
N GLN A 71 8.38 30.51 -6.02
CA GLN A 71 7.84 31.37 -7.08
C GLN A 71 8.76 31.42 -8.31
N MET A 72 10.08 31.41 -8.10
CA MET A 72 11.04 31.38 -9.20
C MET A 72 11.00 30.06 -9.96
N ILE A 73 10.91 28.93 -9.25
CA ILE A 73 10.77 27.61 -9.89
C ILE A 73 9.45 27.53 -10.63
N SER A 74 8.31 27.88 -10.01
CA SER A 74 7.01 27.86 -10.69
C SER A 74 6.96 28.77 -11.92
N LEU A 75 7.58 29.96 -11.85
CA LEU A 75 7.67 30.86 -13.00
C LEU A 75 8.54 30.26 -14.10
N TYR A 76 9.68 29.69 -13.75
CA TYR A 76 10.57 29.03 -14.71
C TYR A 76 9.88 27.84 -15.39
N THR A 77 9.24 26.95 -14.64
CA THR A 77 8.52 25.80 -15.20
C THR A 77 7.36 26.25 -16.08
N SER A 78 6.55 27.21 -15.62
CA SER A 78 5.43 27.75 -16.41
C SER A 78 5.88 28.44 -17.70
N LEU A 79 7.01 29.17 -17.66
CA LEU A 79 7.55 29.82 -18.86
C LEU A 79 8.08 28.80 -19.87
N ASN A 80 8.77 27.75 -19.43
CA ASN A 80 9.24 26.70 -20.34
C ASN A 80 8.08 25.93 -20.96
N ASP A 81 7.07 25.61 -20.17
CA ASP A 81 5.83 25.00 -20.66
C ASP A 81 5.13 25.89 -21.69
N GLN A 82 4.88 27.16 -21.39
CA GLN A 82 4.15 28.05 -22.29
C GLN A 82 4.92 28.46 -23.55
N VAL A 83 6.26 28.58 -23.48
CA VAL A 83 7.08 29.09 -24.59
C VAL A 83 7.66 27.95 -25.44
N PHE A 84 8.07 26.85 -24.80
CA PHE A 84 8.78 25.75 -25.45
C PHE A 84 7.99 24.44 -25.42
N HIS A 85 6.86 24.38 -24.73
CA HIS A 85 6.09 23.16 -24.52
C HIS A 85 6.92 22.06 -23.83
N GLU A 86 7.69 22.48 -22.82
CA GLU A 86 8.61 21.60 -22.09
C GLU A 86 8.25 21.52 -20.60
N MET A 87 7.91 20.30 -20.15
CA MET A 87 7.71 20.02 -18.73
C MET A 87 9.07 19.87 -18.04
N VAL A 88 9.55 20.96 -17.43
CA VAL A 88 10.75 20.92 -16.59
C VAL A 88 10.36 20.48 -15.17
N HIS A 89 10.27 19.17 -14.97
CA HIS A 89 9.93 18.55 -13.68
C HIS A 89 10.85 17.35 -13.38
N PRO A 90 11.26 17.13 -12.11
CA PRO A 90 12.08 15.96 -11.75
C PRO A 90 11.32 14.64 -11.96
N THR A 91 10.06 14.60 -11.55
CA THR A 91 9.24 13.37 -11.49
C THR A 91 8.43 13.09 -12.75
N TYR A 92 8.12 14.12 -13.55
CA TYR A 92 7.10 14.03 -14.60
C TYR A 92 7.69 14.44 -15.96
N ILE A 93 7.08 13.92 -17.02
CA ILE A 93 7.39 14.26 -18.40
C ILE A 93 6.10 14.30 -19.23
N TYR A 94 6.11 15.09 -20.31
CA TYR A 94 5.06 15.03 -21.32
C TYR A 94 5.21 13.78 -22.20
N GLY A 95 4.09 13.14 -22.48
CA GLY A 95 3.87 12.26 -23.62
C GLY A 95 3.38 13.05 -24.84
N LYS A 96 2.72 12.36 -25.75
CA LYS A 96 2.00 12.96 -26.87
C LYS A 96 0.77 13.70 -26.37
N ASP A 97 0.34 14.69 -27.15
CA ASP A 97 -0.90 15.45 -26.92
C ASP A 97 -1.10 15.91 -25.47
N ASP A 98 -0.06 16.33 -24.74
CA ASP A 98 -0.10 16.79 -23.34
C ASP A 98 -0.33 15.71 -22.27
N TYR A 99 -0.32 14.42 -22.60
CA TYR A 99 -0.32 13.35 -21.59
C TYR A 99 0.84 13.53 -20.62
N VAL A 100 0.65 13.17 -19.36
CA VAL A 100 1.69 13.24 -18.33
C VAL A 100 1.97 11.85 -17.78
N PHE A 101 3.25 11.51 -17.78
CA PHE A 101 3.78 10.25 -17.27
C PHE A 101 4.84 10.52 -16.21
N PHE A 102 5.12 9.52 -15.38
CA PHE A 102 6.38 9.52 -14.63
C PHE A 102 7.55 9.58 -15.60
N ARG A 103 8.59 10.31 -15.20
CA ARG A 103 9.86 10.31 -15.93
C ARG A 103 10.35 8.86 -15.99
N PRO A 104 10.62 8.31 -17.19
CA PRO A 104 11.05 6.93 -17.32
C PRO A 104 12.31 6.65 -16.49
N SER A 105 12.26 5.59 -15.70
CA SER A 105 13.43 4.94 -15.10
C SER A 105 13.97 3.86 -16.04
N ASP A 106 15.01 3.17 -15.61
CA ASP A 106 15.42 1.93 -16.28
C ASP A 106 14.25 0.93 -16.29
N ASN A 107 14.09 0.22 -17.41
CA ASN A 107 13.06 -0.82 -17.51
C ASN A 107 13.40 -1.94 -16.54
N MET A 108 12.37 -2.43 -15.85
CA MET A 108 12.51 -3.57 -14.94
C MET A 108 12.80 -4.84 -15.75
N GLU A 109 13.81 -5.59 -15.31
CA GLU A 109 14.14 -6.89 -15.90
C GLU A 109 13.64 -8.02 -15.00
N PHE A 110 13.20 -9.11 -15.61
CA PHE A 110 12.84 -10.32 -14.87
C PHE A 110 14.10 -10.92 -14.21
N GLN A 111 13.99 -11.23 -12.93
CA GLN A 111 15.10 -11.65 -12.06
C GLN A 111 14.63 -12.67 -11.03
N ASP A 112 15.58 -13.32 -10.34
CA ASP A 112 15.30 -14.25 -9.23
C ASP A 112 14.39 -13.64 -8.15
N TYR A 113 14.45 -12.32 -7.96
CA TYR A 113 13.51 -11.56 -7.14
C TYR A 113 12.05 -11.87 -7.47
N HIS A 114 11.66 -11.81 -8.74
CA HIS A 114 10.28 -12.03 -9.19
C HIS A 114 9.85 -13.48 -9.02
N VAL A 115 10.78 -14.43 -9.16
CA VAL A 115 10.55 -15.85 -8.87
C VAL A 115 10.24 -16.04 -7.38
N LYS A 116 10.96 -15.34 -6.49
CA LYS A 116 10.69 -15.37 -5.04
C LYS A 116 9.42 -14.63 -4.64
N PHE A 117 9.09 -13.56 -5.33
CA PHE A 117 7.80 -12.91 -5.17
C PHE A 117 6.64 -13.87 -5.50
N ALA A 118 6.76 -14.63 -6.58
CA ALA A 118 5.80 -15.69 -6.92
C ALA A 118 5.75 -16.81 -5.85
N ASP A 119 6.89 -17.22 -5.29
CA ASP A 119 6.95 -18.18 -4.15
C ASP A 119 6.23 -17.62 -2.90
N MET A 120 6.41 -16.33 -2.60
CA MET A 120 5.74 -15.64 -1.49
C MET A 120 4.21 -15.63 -1.68
N ILE A 121 3.72 -15.29 -2.87
CA ILE A 121 2.28 -15.31 -3.17
C ILE A 121 1.70 -16.71 -2.98
N LEU A 122 2.37 -17.76 -3.47
CA LEU A 122 1.94 -19.14 -3.24
C LEU A 122 1.91 -19.51 -1.76
N THR A 123 2.89 -19.02 -0.98
CA THR A 123 2.95 -19.26 0.47
C THR A 123 1.75 -18.62 1.19
N LEU A 124 1.39 -17.38 0.82
CA LEU A 124 0.17 -16.72 1.31
C LEU A 124 -1.09 -17.48 0.91
N GLN A 125 -1.22 -17.85 -0.37
CA GLN A 125 -2.36 -18.62 -0.85
C GLN A 125 -2.52 -19.92 -0.07
N THR A 126 -1.43 -20.69 0.10
CA THR A 126 -1.46 -21.96 0.83
C THR A 126 -1.89 -21.76 2.28
N TYR A 127 -1.36 -20.73 2.96
CA TYR A 127 -1.72 -20.43 4.34
C TYR A 127 -3.22 -20.19 4.54
N PHE A 128 -3.84 -19.40 3.65
CA PHE A 128 -5.25 -19.07 3.71
C PHE A 128 -6.16 -20.22 3.22
N GLU A 129 -5.80 -20.87 2.10
CA GLU A 129 -6.63 -21.93 1.50
C GLU A 129 -6.65 -23.20 2.33
N ASP A 130 -5.54 -23.55 3.02
CA ASP A 130 -5.52 -24.67 3.98
C ASP A 130 -6.52 -24.43 5.13
N ARG A 131 -6.82 -23.16 5.45
CA ARG A 131 -7.81 -22.74 6.45
C ARG A 131 -9.21 -22.51 5.85
N GLY A 132 -9.41 -22.83 4.58
CA GLY A 132 -10.67 -22.65 3.88
C GLY A 132 -11.03 -21.20 3.56
N ILE A 133 -10.05 -20.29 3.57
CA ILE A 133 -10.22 -18.87 3.24
C ILE A 133 -9.72 -18.66 1.80
N PRO A 134 -10.60 -18.30 0.84
CA PRO A 134 -10.19 -17.95 -0.51
C PRO A 134 -9.16 -16.81 -0.54
N PHE A 135 -8.10 -17.00 -1.31
CA PHE A 135 -7.05 -16.01 -1.52
C PHE A 135 -6.94 -15.64 -3.00
N LEU A 136 -6.80 -14.35 -3.29
CA LEU A 136 -6.66 -13.84 -4.65
C LEU A 136 -5.53 -12.80 -4.74
N PHE A 137 -4.57 -13.03 -5.63
CA PHE A 137 -3.57 -12.03 -5.99
C PHE A 137 -4.09 -11.11 -7.11
N VAL A 138 -3.79 -9.82 -7.03
CA VAL A 138 -4.23 -8.82 -8.02
C VAL A 138 -3.02 -8.03 -8.51
N PHE A 139 -2.89 -7.95 -9.82
CA PHE A 139 -1.86 -7.17 -10.49
C PHE A 139 -2.49 -6.00 -11.25
N ASP A 140 -2.08 -4.79 -10.90
CA ASP A 140 -2.54 -3.55 -11.51
C ASP A 140 -1.45 -2.95 -12.42
N PRO A 141 -1.75 -2.70 -13.72
CA PRO A 141 -0.76 -2.21 -14.67
C PRO A 141 -0.38 -0.76 -14.41
N ALA A 142 0.85 -0.40 -14.75
CA ALA A 142 1.25 1.00 -14.80
C ALA A 142 0.51 1.75 -15.92
N LYS A 143 0.28 3.06 -15.73
CA LYS A 143 -0.26 3.94 -16.77
C LYS A 143 0.49 3.84 -18.11
N ALA A 144 1.82 3.72 -18.06
CA ALA A 144 2.67 3.59 -19.24
C ALA A 144 2.48 2.25 -19.99
N THR A 145 2.02 1.20 -19.31
CA THR A 145 1.67 -0.09 -19.93
C THR A 145 0.38 0.04 -20.73
N VAL A 146 -0.65 0.69 -20.16
CA VAL A 146 -1.95 0.83 -20.82
C VAL A 146 -1.92 1.90 -21.92
N LEU A 147 -1.23 3.02 -21.68
CA LEU A 147 -1.16 4.17 -22.58
C LEU A 147 0.20 4.28 -23.29
N GLN A 148 0.82 3.15 -23.64
CA GLN A 148 2.16 3.13 -24.24
C GLN A 148 2.22 3.93 -25.55
N GLU A 149 1.15 3.94 -26.35
CA GLU A 149 1.07 4.71 -27.59
C GLU A 149 1.13 6.22 -27.38
N GLU A 150 0.78 6.70 -26.17
CA GLU A 150 0.78 8.11 -25.78
C GLU A 150 2.14 8.56 -25.23
N LEU A 151 3.13 7.67 -25.07
CA LEU A 151 4.49 8.06 -24.71
C LEU A 151 5.15 8.86 -25.85
N GLN A 152 6.04 9.78 -25.49
CA GLN A 152 6.80 10.58 -26.46
C GLN A 152 7.73 9.70 -27.30
N GLU A 153 7.90 10.04 -28.58
CA GLU A 153 8.86 9.35 -29.45
C GLU A 153 10.28 9.36 -28.84
N GLY A 154 10.91 8.18 -28.82
CA GLY A 154 12.25 7.99 -28.26
C GLY A 154 12.26 7.51 -26.81
N ILE A 155 11.13 7.52 -26.10
CA ILE A 155 10.99 6.80 -24.83
C ILE A 155 10.86 5.30 -25.14
N ASN A 156 11.76 4.49 -24.58
CA ASN A 156 11.75 3.05 -24.72
C ASN A 156 11.22 2.41 -23.43
N TYR A 157 9.89 2.37 -23.28
CA TYR A 157 9.24 1.65 -22.19
C TYR A 157 9.06 0.17 -22.56
N ASN A 158 9.39 -0.72 -21.64
CA ASN A 158 9.23 -2.15 -21.80
C ASN A 158 8.84 -2.81 -20.47
N ASN A 159 7.85 -3.69 -20.52
CA ASN A 159 7.38 -4.52 -19.41
C ASN A 159 7.46 -6.03 -19.71
N ASP A 160 8.39 -6.48 -20.56
CA ASP A 160 8.63 -7.89 -20.92
C ASP A 160 8.85 -8.83 -19.72
N TRP A 161 9.14 -8.28 -18.53
CA TRP A 161 9.21 -9.06 -17.30
C TRP A 161 7.84 -9.55 -16.81
N VAL A 162 6.76 -8.79 -17.06
CA VAL A 162 5.39 -9.10 -16.58
C VAL A 162 4.88 -10.43 -17.13
N PRO A 163 4.95 -10.71 -18.46
CA PRO A 163 4.55 -12.03 -18.97
C PRO A 163 5.39 -13.19 -18.43
N GLN A 164 6.66 -12.95 -18.07
CA GLN A 164 7.50 -13.98 -17.44
C GLN A 164 7.10 -14.22 -15.98
N PHE A 165 6.73 -13.16 -15.26
CA PHE A 165 6.18 -13.25 -13.91
C PHE A 165 4.86 -14.01 -13.88
N PHE A 166 3.92 -13.73 -14.78
CA PHE A 166 2.67 -14.50 -14.86
C PHE A 166 2.90 -15.99 -15.18
N GLN A 167 3.90 -16.33 -16.01
CA GLN A 167 4.28 -17.73 -16.20
C GLN A 167 4.77 -18.40 -14.90
N GLU A 168 5.41 -17.65 -14.00
CA GLU A 168 5.80 -18.18 -12.69
C GLU A 168 4.59 -18.36 -11.75
N LEU A 169 3.58 -17.49 -11.82
CA LEU A 169 2.31 -17.66 -11.11
C LEU A 169 1.55 -18.90 -11.62
N ASP A 170 1.45 -19.05 -12.95
CA ASP A 170 0.80 -20.20 -13.60
C ASP A 170 1.46 -21.53 -13.21
N LYS A 171 2.81 -21.59 -13.20
CA LYS A 171 3.57 -22.79 -12.78
C LYS A 171 3.26 -23.20 -11.34
N ARG A 172 2.92 -22.24 -10.49
CA ARG A 172 2.61 -22.44 -9.07
C ARG A 172 1.14 -22.70 -8.81
N GLY A 173 0.26 -22.46 -9.79
CA GLY A 173 -1.18 -22.54 -9.60
C GLY A 173 -1.72 -21.41 -8.72
N VAL A 174 -1.06 -20.25 -8.73
CA VAL A 174 -1.55 -19.06 -8.01
C VAL A 174 -2.86 -18.58 -8.63
N HIS A 175 -3.85 -18.28 -7.81
CA HIS A 175 -5.08 -17.60 -8.21
C HIS A 175 -4.82 -16.11 -8.33
N TYR A 176 -4.92 -15.57 -9.55
CA TYR A 176 -4.70 -14.15 -9.78
C TYR A 176 -5.66 -13.50 -10.77
N VAL A 177 -5.74 -12.16 -10.68
CA VAL A 177 -6.33 -11.25 -11.65
C VAL A 177 -5.24 -10.34 -12.20
N ASP A 178 -5.24 -10.16 -13.52
CA ASP A 178 -4.42 -9.17 -14.23
C ASP A 178 -5.34 -8.15 -14.90
N ASN A 179 -5.34 -6.92 -14.39
CA ASN A 179 -6.18 -5.84 -14.91
C ASN A 179 -5.63 -5.24 -16.22
N THR A 180 -4.46 -5.65 -16.70
CA THR A 180 -3.79 -5.07 -17.89
C THR A 180 -4.68 -5.09 -19.13
N GLN A 181 -5.13 -6.27 -19.54
CA GLN A 181 -5.90 -6.39 -20.79
C GLN A 181 -7.25 -5.67 -20.70
N LEU A 182 -7.92 -5.74 -19.54
CA LEU A 182 -9.18 -5.06 -19.31
C LEU A 182 -9.05 -3.55 -19.51
N LEU A 183 -8.05 -2.93 -18.88
CA LEU A 183 -7.86 -1.49 -18.95
C LEU A 183 -7.42 -1.05 -20.37
N CYS A 184 -6.59 -1.83 -21.05
CA CYS A 184 -6.25 -1.62 -22.47
C CYS A 184 -7.51 -1.65 -23.36
N ASP A 185 -8.38 -2.64 -23.18
CA ASP A 185 -9.61 -2.77 -23.96
C ASP A 185 -10.57 -1.61 -23.70
N LYS A 186 -10.62 -1.11 -22.45
CA LYS A 186 -11.43 0.05 -22.06
C LYS A 186 -10.93 1.34 -22.69
N GLU A 187 -9.64 1.63 -22.61
CA GLU A 187 -9.04 2.78 -23.31
C GLU A 187 -9.28 2.71 -24.82
N ALA A 188 -9.05 1.54 -25.44
CA ALA A 188 -9.27 1.35 -26.88
C ALA A 188 -10.74 1.56 -27.30
N SER A 189 -11.68 1.36 -26.39
CA SER A 189 -13.12 1.63 -26.61
C SER A 189 -13.52 3.10 -26.42
N GLY A 190 -12.59 3.96 -26.00
CA GLY A 190 -12.80 5.39 -25.75
C GLY A 190 -13.20 5.74 -24.32
N GLU A 191 -13.04 4.82 -23.37
CA GLU A 191 -13.28 5.05 -21.95
C GLU A 191 -11.95 5.34 -21.24
N ALA A 192 -11.72 6.60 -20.86
CA ALA A 192 -10.50 7.02 -20.17
C ALA A 192 -10.47 6.44 -18.74
N VAL A 193 -9.69 5.40 -18.53
CA VAL A 193 -9.46 4.72 -17.25
C VAL A 193 -8.21 5.24 -16.53
N PHE A 194 -7.35 5.97 -17.23
CA PHE A 194 -6.35 6.86 -16.65
C PHE A 194 -6.66 8.31 -17.03
N ASN A 195 -6.32 9.24 -16.13
CA ASN A 195 -6.37 10.66 -16.48
C ASN A 195 -5.25 10.99 -17.47
N LYS A 196 -5.45 12.03 -18.27
CA LYS A 196 -4.46 12.52 -19.23
C LYS A 196 -3.28 13.17 -18.52
N GLN A 197 -3.53 14.11 -17.60
CA GLN A 197 -2.49 14.91 -16.94
C GLN A 197 -2.41 14.68 -15.42
N TYR A 198 -3.53 14.80 -14.72
CA TYR A 198 -3.62 14.66 -13.28
C TYR A 198 -3.35 13.22 -12.87
N ASP A 199 -2.43 13.02 -11.94
CA ASP A 199 -2.04 11.68 -11.51
C ASP A 199 -1.38 10.86 -12.65
N ALA A 200 -0.05 10.85 -12.63
CA ALA A 200 0.74 10.08 -13.59
C ALA A 200 0.97 8.63 -13.14
N GLY A 201 0.54 8.28 -11.92
CA GLY A 201 0.89 7.03 -11.26
C GLY A 201 -0.26 6.05 -11.10
N HIS A 202 -1.50 6.53 -11.08
CA HIS A 202 -2.67 5.70 -10.81
C HIS A 202 -3.73 5.78 -11.91
N TRP A 203 -4.61 4.79 -11.94
CA TRP A 203 -5.89 4.87 -12.64
C TRP A 203 -6.75 6.02 -12.08
N ASN A 204 -7.82 6.38 -12.79
CA ASN A 204 -8.87 7.24 -12.24
C ASN A 204 -10.00 6.40 -11.63
N ASP A 205 -11.05 7.05 -11.11
CA ASP A 205 -12.18 6.33 -10.50
C ASP A 205 -12.90 5.37 -11.46
N LEU A 206 -12.90 5.64 -12.77
CA LEU A 206 -13.50 4.73 -13.75
C LEU A 206 -12.63 3.49 -13.97
N GLY A 207 -11.30 3.67 -14.07
CA GLY A 207 -10.36 2.56 -14.13
C GLY A 207 -10.40 1.67 -12.89
N ALA A 208 -10.41 2.30 -11.71
CA ALA A 208 -10.56 1.61 -10.44
C ALA A 208 -11.89 0.85 -10.33
N PHE A 209 -13.00 1.44 -10.81
CA PHE A 209 -14.29 0.74 -10.86
C PHE A 209 -14.21 -0.55 -11.70
N TYR A 210 -13.61 -0.48 -12.89
CA TYR A 210 -13.47 -1.65 -13.74
C TYR A 210 -12.52 -2.70 -13.15
N GLY A 211 -11.35 -2.28 -12.67
CA GLY A 211 -10.38 -3.18 -12.07
C GLY A 211 -10.92 -3.89 -10.83
N VAL A 212 -11.54 -3.15 -9.90
CA VAL A 212 -12.16 -3.74 -8.71
C VAL A 212 -13.32 -4.68 -9.08
N ASN A 213 -14.14 -4.35 -10.09
CA ASN A 213 -15.20 -5.27 -10.52
C ASN A 213 -14.65 -6.57 -11.10
N GLN A 214 -13.54 -6.54 -11.84
CA GLN A 214 -12.90 -7.77 -12.32
C GLN A 214 -12.40 -8.63 -11.15
N VAL A 215 -11.83 -8.01 -10.12
CA VAL A 215 -11.44 -8.70 -8.88
C VAL A 215 -12.64 -9.35 -8.20
N LEU A 216 -13.74 -8.61 -8.04
CA LEU A 216 -14.97 -9.11 -7.42
C LEU A 216 -15.60 -10.25 -8.24
N GLU A 217 -15.62 -10.13 -9.57
CA GLU A 217 -16.11 -11.18 -10.46
C GLU A 217 -15.29 -12.46 -10.28
N LYS A 218 -13.95 -12.34 -10.25
CA LYS A 218 -13.08 -13.49 -10.03
C LYS A 218 -13.28 -14.12 -8.65
N LEU A 219 -13.36 -13.29 -7.61
CA LEU A 219 -13.55 -13.77 -6.24
C LEU A 219 -14.92 -14.42 -6.03
N SER A 220 -15.95 -14.01 -6.77
CA SER A 220 -17.28 -14.62 -6.74
C SER A 220 -17.31 -16.08 -7.24
N GLU A 221 -16.27 -16.52 -7.96
CA GLU A 221 -16.08 -17.92 -8.34
C GLU A 221 -15.61 -18.79 -7.16
N MET A 222 -15.04 -18.16 -6.13
CA MET A 222 -14.37 -18.81 -5.00
C MET A 222 -15.12 -18.64 -3.68
N GLN A 223 -15.88 -17.54 -3.54
CA GLN A 223 -16.59 -17.15 -2.33
C GLN A 223 -18.05 -16.81 -2.65
N GLU A 224 -18.98 -17.40 -1.90
CA GLU A 224 -20.40 -17.06 -2.01
C GLU A 224 -20.71 -15.70 -1.40
N GLY A 225 -21.70 -14.99 -1.95
CA GLY A 225 -22.21 -13.73 -1.41
C GLY A 225 -21.45 -12.47 -1.82
N ILE A 226 -20.44 -12.60 -2.70
CA ILE A 226 -19.73 -11.44 -3.28
C ILE A 226 -20.70 -10.58 -4.09
N HIS A 227 -20.83 -9.31 -3.73
CA HIS A 227 -21.59 -8.33 -4.50
C HIS A 227 -20.71 -7.70 -5.59
N ILE A 228 -21.18 -7.67 -6.83
CA ILE A 228 -20.50 -7.00 -7.94
C ILE A 228 -21.08 -5.60 -8.09
N ASN A 229 -20.22 -4.57 -8.12
CA ASN A 229 -20.71 -3.20 -8.18
C ASN A 229 -21.45 -2.92 -9.49
N SER A 230 -22.43 -2.03 -9.41
CA SER A 230 -23.12 -1.43 -10.54
C SER A 230 -22.97 0.09 -10.50
N LEU A 231 -22.88 0.73 -11.67
CA LEU A 231 -22.68 2.18 -11.76
C LEU A 231 -23.80 2.98 -11.06
N ASP A 232 -25.02 2.44 -11.01
CA ASP A 232 -26.15 3.11 -10.35
C ASP A 232 -26.08 3.08 -8.82
N GLU A 233 -25.11 2.40 -8.22
CA GLU A 233 -24.82 2.48 -6.77
C GLU A 233 -23.96 3.69 -6.41
N PHE A 234 -23.45 4.40 -7.42
CA PHE A 234 -22.55 5.55 -7.26
C PHE A 234 -23.17 6.82 -7.82
N GLN A 235 -22.90 7.94 -7.15
CA GLN A 235 -23.02 9.25 -7.74
C GLN A 235 -21.72 9.54 -8.50
N ILE A 236 -21.85 9.70 -9.81
CA ILE A 236 -20.73 9.95 -10.72
C ILE A 236 -20.78 11.42 -11.11
N GLY A 237 -19.68 12.13 -10.86
CA GLY A 237 -19.47 13.51 -11.25
C GLY A 237 -18.06 13.73 -11.79
N GLU A 238 -17.69 15.00 -11.93
CA GLU A 238 -16.38 15.41 -12.40
C GLU A 238 -15.81 16.47 -11.44
N GLU A 239 -14.49 16.47 -11.28
CA GLU A 239 -13.75 17.50 -10.54
C GLU A 239 -12.66 18.10 -11.43
N VAL A 240 -12.54 19.43 -11.43
CA VAL A 240 -11.44 20.12 -12.12
C VAL A 240 -10.18 20.08 -11.27
N LYS A 241 -9.15 19.42 -11.76
CA LYS A 241 -7.80 19.42 -11.19
C LYS A 241 -6.95 20.50 -11.85
N THR A 242 -6.24 21.27 -11.03
CA THR A 242 -5.49 22.47 -11.50
C THR A 242 -3.97 22.38 -11.31
N SER A 243 -3.48 21.28 -10.73
CA SER A 243 -2.06 20.99 -10.59
C SER A 243 -1.80 19.48 -10.56
N LEU A 244 -0.58 19.08 -10.94
CA LEU A 244 -0.11 17.70 -10.75
C LEU A 244 -0.03 17.35 -9.25
N LEU A 245 -0.04 16.06 -8.94
CA LEU A 245 0.11 15.57 -7.58
C LEU A 245 1.47 15.97 -7.00
N VAL A 246 1.46 16.40 -5.74
CA VAL A 246 2.64 16.76 -4.95
C VAL A 246 3.63 17.69 -5.70
N SER A 247 3.06 18.58 -6.51
CA SER A 247 3.76 19.55 -7.36
C SER A 247 2.92 20.82 -7.51
N ASP A 248 3.55 21.95 -7.84
CA ASP A 248 2.87 23.19 -8.22
C ASP A 248 2.70 23.34 -9.75
N PHE A 249 3.10 22.33 -10.53
CA PHE A 249 2.96 22.36 -12.00
C PHE A 249 1.49 22.45 -12.39
N LYS A 250 1.12 23.48 -13.16
CA LYS A 250 -0.28 23.79 -13.49
C LYS A 250 -0.79 22.91 -14.61
N ILE A 251 -1.99 22.40 -14.41
CA ILE A 251 -2.77 21.67 -15.41
C ILE A 251 -4.21 22.19 -15.39
N HIS A 252 -5.03 21.69 -16.29
CA HIS A 252 -6.48 21.92 -16.23
C HIS A 252 -7.19 20.71 -16.82
N GLU A 253 -7.67 19.82 -15.95
CA GLU A 253 -8.30 18.58 -16.36
C GLU A 253 -9.55 18.30 -15.52
N GLU A 254 -10.64 17.91 -16.18
CA GLU A 254 -11.83 17.35 -15.53
C GLU A 254 -11.62 15.84 -15.37
N VAL A 255 -11.61 15.37 -14.12
CA VAL A 255 -11.42 13.94 -13.79
C VAL A 255 -12.71 13.35 -13.22
N PRO A 256 -13.03 12.08 -13.50
CA PRO A 256 -14.22 11.46 -12.94
C PRO A 256 -14.08 11.28 -11.43
N VAL A 257 -15.16 11.51 -10.69
CA VAL A 257 -15.25 11.28 -9.26
C VAL A 257 -16.50 10.47 -8.93
N PHE A 258 -16.29 9.33 -8.29
CA PHE A 258 -17.30 8.39 -7.87
C PHE A 258 -17.46 8.49 -6.36
N GLN A 259 -18.72 8.61 -5.93
CA GLN A 259 -19.09 8.60 -4.52
C GLN A 259 -20.15 7.53 -4.31
N ARG A 260 -19.93 6.64 -3.34
CA ARG A 260 -20.96 5.66 -2.94
C ARG A 260 -22.23 6.41 -2.53
N LYS A 261 -23.40 5.90 -2.92
CA LYS A 261 -24.68 6.40 -2.44
C LYS A 261 -25.00 5.91 -1.03
N GLU A 262 -24.59 4.68 -0.73
CA GLU A 262 -24.78 4.07 0.58
C GLU A 262 -23.64 4.44 1.53
N GLU A 263 -24.00 4.70 2.79
CA GLU A 263 -23.05 4.99 3.86
C GLU A 263 -22.49 3.68 4.45
N VAL A 264 -21.23 3.73 4.86
CA VAL A 264 -20.56 2.66 5.61
C VAL A 264 -20.23 3.16 7.02
N LEU A 265 -20.13 2.23 7.96
CA LEU A 265 -19.62 2.50 9.30
C LEU A 265 -18.10 2.41 9.27
N ASP A 266 -17.42 3.52 9.52
CA ASP A 266 -15.96 3.57 9.65
C ASP A 266 -15.54 3.24 11.10
N LEU A 267 -14.76 2.18 11.25
CA LEU A 267 -14.23 1.67 12.52
C LEU A 267 -12.73 1.91 12.66
N THR A 268 -12.10 2.58 11.68
CA THR A 268 -10.64 2.71 11.57
C THR A 268 -10.02 3.29 12.84
N GLU A 269 -10.51 4.44 13.31
CA GLU A 269 -9.97 5.12 14.50
C GLU A 269 -10.02 4.26 15.78
N GLU A 270 -10.96 3.31 15.85
CA GLU A 270 -11.13 2.46 17.02
C GLU A 270 -10.06 1.39 17.16
N TYR A 271 -9.47 1.00 16.02
CA TYR A 271 -8.47 -0.07 15.89
C TYR A 271 -7.07 0.47 15.57
N ASP A 272 -6.97 1.65 14.97
CA ASP A 272 -5.75 2.23 14.39
C ASP A 272 -4.53 2.15 15.34
N LYS A 273 -4.71 2.45 16.63
CA LYS A 273 -3.62 2.46 17.62
C LYS A 273 -3.23 1.07 18.15
N GLU A 274 -4.04 0.05 17.90
CA GLU A 274 -3.87 -1.29 18.50
C GLU A 274 -3.47 -2.34 17.48
N VAL A 275 -3.86 -2.16 16.22
CA VAL A 275 -3.37 -2.98 15.11
C VAL A 275 -1.96 -2.53 14.80
N ILE A 276 -1.00 -3.44 14.92
CA ILE A 276 0.42 -3.19 14.62
C ILE A 276 0.59 -3.16 13.11
N ARG A 277 1.37 -2.18 12.63
CA ARG A 277 1.76 -1.98 11.23
C ARG A 277 3.18 -1.45 11.19
N GLU A 278 3.80 -1.55 10.03
CA GLU A 278 5.09 -0.96 9.75
C GLU A 278 5.00 0.57 9.74
N ASP A 279 5.91 1.22 10.49
CA ASP A 279 5.90 2.66 10.72
C ASP A 279 6.00 3.46 9.41
N ALA A 280 6.73 2.92 8.43
CA ALA A 280 6.88 3.51 7.10
C ALA A 280 5.61 3.40 6.25
N TYR A 281 4.75 2.41 6.53
CA TYR A 281 3.56 2.08 5.75
C TYR A 281 2.33 1.90 6.67
N PRO A 282 1.91 2.97 7.37
CA PRO A 282 0.94 2.86 8.46
C PRO A 282 -0.52 2.83 8.00
N TYR A 283 -0.80 2.81 6.68
CA TYR A 283 -2.17 2.86 6.18
C TYR A 283 -2.99 1.68 6.72
N PHE A 284 -4.15 2.02 7.25
CA PHE A 284 -5.15 1.11 7.77
C PHE A 284 -6.53 1.69 7.53
N HIS A 285 -7.46 0.85 7.09
CA HIS A 285 -8.84 1.23 6.89
C HIS A 285 -9.74 0.06 7.31
N TYR A 286 -10.77 0.33 8.10
CA TYR A 286 -11.73 -0.70 8.50
C TYR A 286 -13.14 -0.14 8.44
N THR A 287 -13.96 -0.72 7.56
CA THR A 287 -15.38 -0.36 7.46
C THR A 287 -16.29 -1.57 7.55
N GLN A 288 -17.55 -1.31 7.93
CA GLN A 288 -18.65 -2.25 7.82
C GLN A 288 -19.75 -1.64 6.95
N ASN A 289 -20.34 -2.45 6.08
CA ASN A 289 -21.46 -2.06 5.26
C ASN A 289 -22.73 -2.80 5.74
N PRO A 290 -23.61 -2.15 6.53
CA PRO A 290 -24.78 -2.81 7.10
C PRO A 290 -25.79 -3.31 6.06
N LEU A 291 -25.80 -2.76 4.85
CA LEU A 291 -26.64 -3.27 3.76
C LEU A 291 -26.08 -4.62 3.29
N ARG A 292 -24.79 -4.68 2.97
CA ARG A 292 -24.13 -5.90 2.48
C ARG A 292 -24.10 -7.01 3.53
N GLN A 293 -23.92 -6.67 4.80
CA GLN A 293 -24.06 -7.64 5.89
C GLN A 293 -25.46 -8.29 5.92
N LYS A 294 -26.53 -7.52 5.66
CA LYS A 294 -27.91 -8.07 5.62
C LYS A 294 -28.13 -8.95 4.40
N GLU A 295 -27.43 -8.69 3.30
CA GLU A 295 -27.46 -9.49 2.08
C GLU A 295 -26.59 -10.75 2.18
N GLY A 296 -25.79 -10.87 3.25
CA GLY A 296 -24.92 -12.01 3.51
C GLY A 296 -23.57 -11.90 2.82
N SER A 297 -23.14 -10.70 2.42
CA SER A 297 -21.82 -10.49 1.83
C SER A 297 -20.71 -10.74 2.85
N PRO A 298 -19.59 -11.34 2.41
CA PRO A 298 -18.49 -11.72 3.29
C PRO A 298 -17.71 -10.52 3.83
N SER A 299 -16.86 -10.80 4.81
CA SER A 299 -15.75 -9.95 5.22
C SER A 299 -14.52 -10.18 4.34
N VAL A 300 -13.76 -9.12 4.06
CA VAL A 300 -12.52 -9.21 3.28
C VAL A 300 -11.36 -8.53 4.01
N LEU A 301 -10.19 -9.17 3.97
CA LEU A 301 -8.90 -8.57 4.31
C LEU A 301 -8.13 -8.29 3.02
N VAL A 302 -7.74 -7.05 2.80
CA VAL A 302 -7.03 -6.60 1.59
C VAL A 302 -5.68 -6.03 1.98
N PHE A 303 -4.61 -6.67 1.51
CA PHE A 303 -3.28 -6.07 1.45
C PHE A 303 -3.21 -5.26 0.17
N GLN A 304 -3.08 -3.95 0.28
CA GLN A 304 -3.26 -3.04 -0.86
C GLN A 304 -2.28 -1.86 -0.90
N GLY A 305 -2.01 -1.41 -2.11
CA GLY A 305 -1.19 -0.25 -2.43
C GLY A 305 -2.01 1.01 -2.72
N SER A 306 -1.35 2.00 -3.31
CA SER A 306 -1.95 3.32 -3.57
C SER A 306 -3.09 3.30 -4.60
N TYR A 307 -3.11 2.31 -5.50
CA TYR A 307 -4.19 2.10 -6.48
C TYR A 307 -5.55 1.95 -5.78
N ILE A 308 -5.59 1.10 -4.76
CA ILE A 308 -6.79 0.91 -3.96
C ILE A 308 -6.96 2.02 -2.92
N ASN A 309 -5.90 2.45 -2.24
CA ASN A 309 -6.01 3.48 -1.19
C ASN A 309 -6.61 4.80 -1.72
N GLU A 310 -6.26 5.21 -2.94
CA GLU A 310 -6.71 6.47 -3.51
C GLU A 310 -8.05 6.36 -4.25
N TYR A 311 -8.24 5.30 -5.05
CA TYR A 311 -9.40 5.19 -5.96
C TYR A 311 -10.21 3.91 -5.75
N GLY A 312 -9.59 2.77 -5.43
CA GLY A 312 -10.25 1.46 -5.41
C GLY A 312 -11.07 1.13 -4.16
N ALA A 313 -10.64 1.58 -2.97
CA ALA A 313 -11.19 1.18 -1.67
C ALA A 313 -12.71 1.37 -1.64
N LYS A 314 -13.18 2.43 -2.31
CA LYS A 314 -14.60 2.77 -2.28
C LYS A 314 -15.52 1.72 -2.90
N PHE A 315 -15.01 0.95 -3.85
CA PHE A 315 -15.74 -0.11 -4.53
C PHE A 315 -15.74 -1.40 -3.70
N PHE A 316 -14.67 -1.69 -2.98
CA PHE A 316 -14.65 -2.80 -2.01
C PHE A 316 -15.57 -2.52 -0.81
N GLU A 317 -15.54 -1.32 -0.25
CA GLU A 317 -16.46 -0.91 0.82
C GLU A 317 -17.94 -1.02 0.42
N ASN A 318 -18.25 -0.83 -0.87
CA ASN A 318 -19.60 -1.04 -1.39
C ASN A 318 -19.98 -2.52 -1.55
N SER A 319 -19.00 -3.42 -1.68
CA SER A 319 -19.21 -4.81 -2.09
C SER A 319 -19.20 -5.81 -0.93
N PHE A 320 -18.47 -5.50 0.14
CA PHE A 320 -18.28 -6.42 1.26
C PHE A 320 -19.07 -6.01 2.50
N GLY A 321 -19.44 -6.99 3.32
CA GLY A 321 -20.08 -6.74 4.62
C GLY A 321 -19.10 -6.13 5.63
N GLU A 322 -17.85 -6.56 5.60
CA GLU A 322 -16.73 -5.91 6.28
C GLU A 322 -15.55 -5.78 5.33
N TYR A 323 -14.87 -4.64 5.34
CA TYR A 323 -13.68 -4.39 4.54
C TYR A 323 -12.55 -3.89 5.42
N ILE A 324 -11.44 -4.63 5.42
CA ILE A 324 -10.22 -4.33 6.17
C ILE A 324 -9.08 -4.12 5.16
N GLY A 325 -8.61 -2.89 5.00
CA GLY A 325 -7.46 -2.53 4.18
C GLY A 325 -6.20 -2.35 5.04
N ILE A 326 -5.15 -3.11 4.73
CA ILE A 326 -3.80 -2.97 5.29
C ILE A 326 -2.87 -2.56 4.16
N HIS A 327 -1.94 -1.63 4.40
CA HIS A 327 -0.90 -1.36 3.40
C HIS A 327 -0.12 -2.64 3.09
N ASP A 328 -0.03 -3.04 1.83
CA ASP A 328 0.59 -4.30 1.39
C ASP A 328 2.07 -4.49 1.79
N TYR A 329 2.97 -3.65 1.29
CA TYR A 329 4.44 -3.74 1.31
C TYR A 329 5.03 -4.67 2.38
N GLN A 330 5.46 -4.12 3.51
CA GLN A 330 6.13 -4.91 4.55
C GLN A 330 5.13 -5.59 5.50
N ASN A 331 3.87 -5.15 5.52
CA ASN A 331 2.87 -5.73 6.42
C ASN A 331 2.39 -7.11 5.95
N VAL A 332 2.40 -7.41 4.64
CA VAL A 332 1.92 -8.71 4.11
C VAL A 332 2.72 -9.90 4.64
N PHE A 333 3.98 -9.69 5.05
CA PHE A 333 4.81 -10.72 5.69
C PHE A 333 4.27 -11.17 7.06
N HIS A 334 3.35 -10.40 7.65
CA HIS A 334 2.67 -10.68 8.92
C HIS A 334 1.18 -10.99 8.69
N ALA A 335 0.84 -11.62 7.56
CA ALA A 335 -0.55 -11.89 7.19
C ALA A 335 -1.32 -12.71 8.24
N ASP A 336 -0.64 -13.62 8.93
CA ASP A 336 -1.16 -14.42 10.04
C ASP A 336 -1.60 -13.58 11.25
N TYR A 337 -0.87 -12.51 11.58
CA TYR A 337 -1.25 -11.55 12.62
C TYR A 337 -2.60 -10.90 12.31
N TYR A 338 -2.78 -10.41 11.09
CA TYR A 338 -4.05 -9.78 10.67
C TYR A 338 -5.18 -10.82 10.55
N ALA A 339 -4.88 -12.01 10.04
CA ALA A 339 -5.83 -13.13 9.96
C ALA A 339 -6.36 -13.52 11.36
N ASN A 340 -5.46 -13.61 12.35
CA ASN A 340 -5.83 -13.88 13.74
C ASN A 340 -6.81 -12.85 14.29
N ILE A 341 -6.56 -11.56 14.07
CA ILE A 341 -7.43 -10.48 14.59
C ILE A 341 -8.79 -10.48 13.89
N PHE A 342 -8.78 -10.44 12.56
CA PHE A 342 -9.97 -10.12 11.77
C PHE A 342 -10.78 -11.33 11.35
N GLN A 343 -10.13 -12.50 11.19
CA GLN A 343 -10.76 -13.76 10.79
C GLN A 343 -11.63 -13.58 9.53
N PRO A 344 -11.04 -13.11 8.41
CA PRO A 344 -11.79 -12.74 7.22
C PRO A 344 -12.37 -13.97 6.50
N ASP A 345 -13.44 -13.77 5.74
CA ASP A 345 -14.00 -14.84 4.90
C ASP A 345 -13.24 -14.99 3.58
N CYS A 346 -12.51 -13.95 3.13
CA CYS A 346 -11.65 -13.99 1.95
C CYS A 346 -10.52 -12.96 2.04
N VAL A 347 -9.44 -13.17 1.27
CA VAL A 347 -8.25 -12.31 1.26
C VAL A 347 -7.87 -11.89 -0.15
N ILE A 348 -7.49 -10.63 -0.29
CA ILE A 348 -6.94 -10.06 -1.52
C ILE A 348 -5.55 -9.52 -1.22
N PHE A 349 -4.60 -9.79 -2.11
CA PHE A 349 -3.29 -9.15 -2.13
C PHE A 349 -3.10 -8.44 -3.47
N GLU A 350 -3.21 -7.12 -3.45
CA GLU A 350 -3.07 -6.24 -4.62
C GLU A 350 -1.67 -5.63 -4.69
N THR A 351 -1.14 -5.52 -5.91
CA THR A 351 0.13 -4.87 -6.19
C THR A 351 0.08 -4.10 -7.51
N ALA A 352 0.74 -2.95 -7.55
CA ALA A 352 0.97 -2.20 -8.78
C ALA A 352 2.26 -2.67 -9.48
N GLU A 353 2.27 -2.61 -10.82
CA GLU A 353 3.40 -3.06 -11.65
C GLU A 353 4.77 -2.52 -11.20
N TYR A 354 4.85 -1.23 -10.83
CA TYR A 354 6.13 -0.60 -10.46
C TYR A 354 6.59 -0.90 -9.02
N THR A 355 5.74 -1.51 -8.18
CA THR A 355 6.06 -1.75 -6.76
C THR A 355 6.69 -3.11 -6.51
N MET A 356 6.84 -3.96 -7.52
CA MET A 356 7.45 -5.29 -7.40
C MET A 356 8.98 -5.22 -7.34
N LEU A 357 9.51 -4.51 -6.34
CA LEU A 357 10.94 -4.26 -6.12
C LEU A 357 11.29 -4.39 -4.62
N ASP A 358 12.56 -4.65 -4.34
CA ASP A 358 13.09 -4.87 -2.98
C ASP A 358 12.78 -3.72 -2.00
N ASP A 359 12.77 -2.48 -2.50
CA ASP A 359 12.46 -1.27 -1.72
C ASP A 359 11.03 -1.28 -1.14
N TYR A 360 10.11 -2.02 -1.76
CA TYR A 360 8.71 -2.12 -1.35
C TYR A 360 8.44 -3.44 -0.64
N PHE A 361 8.87 -4.55 -1.23
CA PHE A 361 8.74 -5.89 -0.66
C PHE A 361 10.13 -6.49 -0.50
N SER A 362 10.58 -6.56 0.76
CA SER A 362 11.94 -6.99 1.10
C SER A 362 12.18 -8.43 0.65
N TYR A 363 13.21 -8.61 -0.16
CA TYR A 363 13.69 -9.91 -0.62
C TYR A 363 14.15 -10.78 0.55
N GLU A 364 14.74 -10.17 1.58
CA GLU A 364 15.11 -10.85 2.82
C GLU A 364 13.86 -11.37 3.56
N SER A 365 12.85 -10.53 3.73
CA SER A 365 11.59 -10.89 4.40
C SER A 365 10.88 -12.01 3.64
N MET A 366 10.84 -11.96 2.31
CA MET A 366 10.31 -13.05 1.47
C MET A 366 11.01 -14.39 1.73
N PHE A 367 12.33 -14.39 1.93
CA PHE A 367 13.08 -15.62 2.21
C PHE A 367 12.80 -16.22 3.59
N HIS A 368 12.52 -15.37 4.58
CA HIS A 368 12.26 -15.78 5.95
C HIS A 368 10.77 -15.87 6.30
N MET A 369 9.90 -15.57 5.35
CA MET A 369 8.45 -15.64 5.54
C MET A 369 8.04 -17.06 5.89
N TYR A 370 7.36 -17.19 7.03
CA TYR A 370 6.93 -18.46 7.57
C TYR A 370 5.60 -18.28 8.31
N PHE A 371 4.65 -19.16 8.03
CA PHE A 371 3.37 -19.21 8.73
C PHE A 371 3.16 -20.60 9.34
N ASN A 372 2.44 -20.66 10.47
CA ASN A 372 2.08 -21.94 11.06
C ASN A 372 1.27 -22.78 10.05
N PRO A 373 1.59 -24.07 9.86
CA PRO A 373 0.76 -24.97 9.08
C PRO A 373 -0.66 -25.02 9.67
N GLU A 374 -1.65 -25.40 8.87
CA GLU A 374 -2.99 -25.58 9.43
C GLU A 374 -3.02 -26.77 10.42
N ILE A 375 -3.80 -26.66 11.50
CA ILE A 375 -3.74 -27.59 12.64
C ILE A 375 -4.09 -29.05 12.25
N SER A 376 -4.99 -29.27 11.30
CA SER A 376 -5.36 -30.62 10.82
C SER A 376 -4.23 -31.32 10.08
N SER A 377 -3.22 -30.59 9.57
CA SER A 377 -1.99 -31.21 9.03
C SER A 377 -1.24 -32.08 10.07
N PHE A 378 -1.54 -31.91 11.35
CA PHE A 378 -0.99 -32.68 12.47
C PHE A 378 -1.93 -33.75 13.02
N ASP A 379 -3.09 -34.02 12.40
CA ASP A 379 -4.08 -34.99 12.89
C ASP A 379 -3.57 -36.42 13.01
N ASP A 380 -2.58 -36.80 12.19
CA ASP A 380 -1.95 -38.12 12.25
C ASP A 380 -0.90 -38.27 13.37
N LEU A 381 -0.51 -37.18 14.05
CA LEU A 381 0.48 -37.23 15.12
C LEU A 381 -0.12 -37.82 16.41
N PRO A 382 0.66 -38.56 17.21
CA PRO A 382 0.22 -39.00 18.53
C PRO A 382 -0.17 -37.81 19.41
N GLU A 383 -1.36 -37.88 20.02
CA GLU A 383 -1.87 -36.86 20.94
C GLU A 383 -1.65 -37.26 22.39
N GLU A 384 -1.12 -36.33 23.19
CA GLU A 384 -1.03 -36.41 24.65
C GLU A 384 -1.87 -35.27 25.26
N THR A 385 -2.78 -35.62 26.17
CA THR A 385 -3.64 -34.64 26.82
C THR A 385 -3.04 -34.20 28.16
N HIS A 386 -2.98 -32.88 28.35
CA HIS A 386 -2.45 -32.20 29.51
C HIS A 386 -3.51 -31.30 30.14
N SER A 387 -3.31 -30.94 31.42
CA SER A 387 -4.17 -29.94 32.06
C SER A 387 -3.73 -28.55 31.63
N LEU A 388 -4.69 -27.68 31.29
CA LEU A 388 -4.41 -26.27 31.01
C LEU A 388 -3.76 -25.55 32.20
N SER A 389 -3.93 -26.06 33.43
CA SER A 389 -3.25 -25.56 34.63
C SER A 389 -1.72 -25.74 34.63
N GLU A 390 -1.18 -26.53 33.70
CA GLU A 390 0.26 -26.65 33.46
C GLU A 390 0.83 -25.41 32.74
N LEU A 391 -0.02 -24.63 32.07
CA LEU A 391 0.32 -23.40 31.37
C LEU A 391 -0.19 -22.17 32.11
N THR A 392 0.37 -21.01 31.79
CA THR A 392 -0.22 -19.72 32.18
C THR A 392 -0.70 -19.00 30.93
N LEU A 393 -2.01 -18.72 30.86
CA LEU A 393 -2.59 -17.86 29.84
C LEU A 393 -2.84 -16.47 30.44
N GLU A 394 -2.20 -15.45 29.87
CA GLU A 394 -2.42 -14.05 30.24
C GLU A 394 -3.10 -13.30 29.11
N VAL A 395 -4.05 -12.44 29.46
CA VAL A 395 -4.69 -11.52 28.51
C VAL A 395 -4.20 -10.13 28.83
N LYS A 396 -3.57 -9.48 27.86
CA LYS A 396 -3.25 -8.06 27.92
C LYS A 396 -4.38 -7.29 27.21
N PRO A 397 -5.31 -6.68 27.96
CA PRO A 397 -6.47 -6.06 27.36
C PRO A 397 -6.11 -4.76 26.65
N GLY A 398 -6.59 -4.62 25.42
CA GLY A 398 -6.76 -3.34 24.74
C GLY A 398 -8.23 -2.89 24.73
N ASN A 399 -8.49 -1.88 23.91
CA ASN A 399 -9.80 -1.30 23.65
C ASN A 399 -10.64 -2.23 22.77
N ARG A 400 -10.14 -2.54 21.57
CA ARG A 400 -10.76 -3.39 20.53
C ARG A 400 -9.96 -4.66 20.25
N VAL A 401 -8.64 -4.62 20.28
CA VAL A 401 -7.75 -5.78 20.13
C VAL A 401 -7.13 -6.11 21.48
N SER A 402 -6.83 -7.39 21.74
CA SER A 402 -6.15 -7.80 22.96
C SER A 402 -5.25 -8.98 22.66
N ALA A 403 -4.07 -8.98 23.28
CA ALA A 403 -3.12 -10.07 23.15
C ALA A 403 -3.44 -11.16 24.16
N VAL A 404 -3.38 -12.41 23.72
CA VAL A 404 -3.44 -13.61 24.56
C VAL A 404 -2.09 -14.30 24.47
N THR A 405 -1.40 -14.41 25.60
CA THR A 405 -0.05 -14.97 25.67
C THR A 405 -0.06 -16.24 26.50
N ALA A 406 0.47 -17.32 25.93
CA ALA A 406 0.69 -18.59 26.58
C ALA A 406 2.15 -18.72 27.03
N TYR A 407 2.33 -18.99 28.32
CA TYR A 407 3.62 -19.23 28.96
C TYR A 407 3.74 -20.67 29.45
N GLY A 408 4.97 -21.19 29.40
CA GLY A 408 5.30 -22.51 29.96
C GLY A 408 5.07 -23.66 28.99
N LEU A 409 4.97 -23.37 27.68
CA LEU A 409 5.00 -24.41 26.66
C LEU A 409 6.34 -25.16 26.65
N PRO A 410 6.41 -26.39 26.14
CA PRO A 410 7.69 -27.09 26.05
C PRO A 410 8.70 -26.29 25.20
N PRO A 411 10.00 -26.26 25.58
CA PRO A 411 11.04 -25.59 24.79
C PRO A 411 11.18 -26.10 23.36
N GLU A 412 10.74 -27.33 23.10
CA GLU A 412 10.67 -27.98 21.79
C GLU A 412 9.38 -27.69 21.00
N ALA A 413 8.51 -26.80 21.47
CA ALA A 413 7.31 -26.43 20.74
C ALA A 413 7.67 -25.70 19.44
N GLU A 414 7.28 -26.30 18.32
CA GLU A 414 7.50 -25.77 16.97
C GLU A 414 6.32 -24.89 16.54
N HIS A 415 5.09 -25.31 16.86
CA HIS A 415 3.85 -24.61 16.56
C HIS A 415 2.91 -24.63 17.76
N ALA A 416 2.07 -23.61 17.88
CA ALA A 416 1.02 -23.56 18.88
C ALA A 416 -0.26 -22.97 18.31
N TYR A 417 -1.40 -23.47 18.78
CA TYR A 417 -2.75 -23.06 18.38
C TYR A 417 -3.64 -22.88 19.60
N LEU A 418 -4.47 -21.85 19.59
CA LEU A 418 -5.43 -21.56 20.65
C LEU A 418 -6.84 -21.61 20.07
N GLU A 419 -7.65 -22.54 20.55
CA GLU A 419 -9.07 -22.60 20.28
C GLU A 419 -9.81 -21.87 21.39
N MET A 420 -10.45 -20.74 21.07
CA MET A 420 -11.29 -19.99 22.02
C MET A 420 -12.55 -19.48 21.34
N ASN A 421 -13.69 -19.60 22.03
CA ASN A 421 -15.00 -19.15 21.52
C ASN A 421 -15.35 -19.73 20.12
N GLY A 422 -14.96 -20.99 19.86
CA GLY A 422 -15.19 -21.68 18.59
C GLY A 422 -14.35 -21.17 17.42
N ARG A 423 -13.29 -20.38 17.69
CA ARG A 423 -12.34 -19.87 16.69
C ARG A 423 -10.95 -20.41 16.97
N MET A 424 -10.19 -20.64 15.91
CA MET A 424 -8.81 -21.09 15.97
C MET A 424 -7.88 -19.89 15.75
N TYR A 425 -6.83 -19.79 16.56
CA TYR A 425 -5.81 -18.76 16.47
C TYR A 425 -4.45 -19.41 16.39
N ASP A 426 -3.63 -18.99 15.43
CA ASP A 426 -2.23 -19.38 15.37
C ASP A 426 -1.48 -18.55 16.42
N LEU A 427 -0.72 -19.19 17.31
CA LEU A 427 0.17 -18.45 18.19
C LEU A 427 1.55 -18.33 17.55
N ILE A 428 2.06 -17.10 17.60
CA ILE A 428 3.36 -16.69 17.09
C ILE A 428 4.37 -16.82 18.24
N TRP A 429 5.50 -17.45 17.97
CA TRP A 429 6.60 -17.58 18.93
C TRP A 429 7.18 -16.19 19.25
N VAL A 430 7.40 -15.92 20.54
CA VAL A 430 8.00 -14.66 21.02
C VAL A 430 9.42 -14.89 21.49
N GLU A 431 9.58 -15.72 22.52
CA GLU A 431 10.87 -16.12 23.09
C GLU A 431 10.69 -17.37 23.95
N ASP A 432 11.73 -18.21 24.04
CA ASP A 432 11.75 -19.41 24.87
C ASP A 432 10.49 -20.29 24.74
N THR A 433 9.63 -20.24 25.75
CA THR A 433 8.42 -21.05 25.93
C THR A 433 7.13 -20.22 25.81
N VAL A 434 7.25 -19.04 25.20
CA VAL A 434 6.22 -18.00 25.14
C VAL A 434 5.71 -17.84 23.73
N PHE A 435 4.40 -17.95 23.59
CA PHE A 435 3.68 -17.83 22.33
C PHE A 435 2.52 -16.86 22.51
N THR A 436 2.21 -16.05 21.50
CA THR A 436 1.18 -15.00 21.60
C THR A 436 0.32 -14.94 20.35
N THR A 437 -0.91 -14.47 20.52
CA THR A 437 -1.79 -14.11 19.40
C THR A 437 -2.59 -12.87 19.77
N ASP A 438 -3.02 -12.11 18.77
CA ASP A 438 -3.88 -10.95 18.94
C ASP A 438 -5.26 -11.24 18.37
N ALA A 439 -6.29 -10.90 19.13
CA ALA A 439 -7.67 -11.16 18.77
C ALA A 439 -8.56 -9.96 19.06
N LYS A 440 -9.66 -9.83 18.31
CA LYS A 440 -10.76 -8.93 18.70
C LYS A 440 -11.19 -9.28 20.12
N LYS A 441 -11.20 -8.28 21.01
CA LYS A 441 -11.48 -8.42 22.45
C LYS A 441 -12.80 -9.14 22.74
N GLU A 442 -13.81 -8.92 21.92
CA GLU A 442 -15.11 -9.55 22.05
C GLU A 442 -15.08 -11.07 21.85
N ASN A 443 -14.08 -11.60 21.15
CA ASN A 443 -13.88 -13.02 20.90
C ASN A 443 -13.09 -13.75 22.00
N ILE A 444 -12.44 -13.04 22.92
CA ILE A 444 -11.62 -13.67 23.97
C ILE A 444 -12.50 -14.20 25.09
N ARG A 445 -12.52 -15.52 25.26
CA ARG A 445 -13.20 -16.24 26.35
C ARG A 445 -12.29 -17.36 26.84
N LEU A 446 -11.83 -17.27 28.09
CA LEU A 446 -10.88 -18.24 28.68
C LEU A 446 -11.57 -19.36 29.49
N ASP A 447 -12.89 -19.42 29.51
CA ASP A 447 -13.62 -20.39 30.33
C ASP A 447 -13.65 -21.80 29.71
N ASP A 448 -13.48 -21.90 28.37
CA ASP A 448 -13.47 -23.14 27.59
C ASP A 448 -12.46 -22.97 26.43
N VAL A 449 -11.18 -23.16 26.76
CA VAL A 449 -10.04 -22.95 25.86
C VAL A 449 -9.31 -24.26 25.69
N LYS A 450 -8.91 -24.53 24.45
CA LYS A 450 -7.96 -25.60 24.15
C LYS A 450 -6.71 -24.99 23.56
N LEU A 451 -5.56 -25.39 24.06
CA LEU A 451 -4.29 -25.03 23.45
C LEU A 451 -3.65 -26.32 22.92
N THR A 452 -3.26 -26.31 21.65
CA THR A 452 -2.52 -27.43 21.04
C THR A 452 -1.11 -26.96 20.71
N ALA A 453 -0.09 -27.66 21.21
CA ALA A 453 1.29 -27.43 20.83
C ALA A 453 1.85 -28.63 20.06
N ILE A 454 2.59 -28.37 19.00
CA ILE A 454 3.29 -29.40 18.21
C ILE A 454 4.73 -29.46 18.71
N CYS A 455 5.12 -30.61 19.24
CA CYS A 455 6.42 -30.81 19.90
C CYS A 455 7.04 -32.13 19.44
N ASN A 456 8.18 -32.09 18.73
CA ASN A 456 8.93 -33.29 18.31
C ASN A 456 8.06 -34.40 17.68
N GLY A 457 7.15 -34.03 16.77
CA GLY A 457 6.25 -34.99 16.10
C GLY A 457 5.14 -35.55 16.99
N LYS A 458 4.71 -34.80 18.01
CA LYS A 458 3.53 -35.08 18.84
C LYS A 458 2.65 -33.85 18.97
N ARG A 459 1.37 -34.08 19.25
CA ARG A 459 0.41 -33.06 19.66
C ARG A 459 0.24 -33.08 21.17
N LEU A 460 0.46 -31.95 21.82
CA LEU A 460 0.17 -31.76 23.24
C LEU A 460 -1.09 -30.90 23.34
N LEU A 461 -2.19 -31.52 23.77
CA LEU A 461 -3.49 -30.88 23.90
C LEU A 461 -3.72 -30.49 25.36
N TYR A 462 -3.74 -29.19 25.65
CA TYR A 462 -4.02 -28.61 26.95
C TYR A 462 -5.49 -28.22 27.05
N THR A 463 -6.21 -28.80 28.00
CA THR A 463 -7.66 -28.56 28.21
C THR A 463 -7.97 -28.26 29.67
N SER A 464 -9.00 -27.45 29.91
CA SER A 464 -9.45 -26.97 31.22
C SER A 464 -9.98 -28.07 32.13
#